data_AF-A0A970XMS3-F1
#
_entry.id   AF-A0A970XMS3-F1
#
_cell.length_a   1.000
_cell.length_b   1.000
_cell.length_c   1.000
_cell.angle_alpha   90.00
_cell.angle_beta   90.00
_cell.angle_gamma   90.00
#
_symmetry.space_group_name_H-M   'P 1'
#
loop_
_entity.id
_entity.type
_entity.pdbx_description
1 polymer ?
#
loop_
_entity_poly.entity_id
_entity_poly.type
_entity_poly.pdbx_seq_one_letter_code
_entity_poly.pdbx_strand_id
1 'polypeptide(L)' 'MTKIICKLGAAFMRRPDVKRLKTQPKPEGVKAYKDIPYVNDGNRYHQLDVYRPEGNEEL' A
#
# COMPACT_ATOMS: atom_id res chain seq x y z
N MET A 1 -8.10 25.06 14.27
CA MET A 1 -6.71 24.61 14.55
C MET A 1 -6.66 23.09 14.79
N THR A 2 -7.07 22.28 13.81
CA THR A 2 -7.19 20.81 13.99
C THR A 2 -6.49 20.01 12.90
N LYS A 3 -6.29 20.60 11.70
CA LYS A 3 -5.68 19.92 10.54
C LYS A 3 -4.14 19.83 10.59
N ILE A 4 -3.46 20.68 11.37
CA ILE A 4 -1.99 20.73 11.45
C ILE A 4 -1.44 19.59 12.31
N ILE A 5 -2.12 19.29 13.43
CA ILE A 5 -1.71 18.24 14.38
C ILE A 5 -1.77 16.85 13.72
N CYS A 6 -2.84 16.55 12.96
CA CYS A 6 -2.97 15.27 12.24
C CYS A 6 -1.91 15.06 11.15
N LYS A 7 -1.49 16.12 10.44
CA LYS A 7 -0.47 16.01 9.37
C LYS A 7 0.93 15.75 9.93
N LEU A 8 1.27 16.36 11.07
CA LEU A 8 2.53 16.10 11.78
C LEU A 8 2.60 14.65 12.31
N GLY A 9 1.49 14.13 12.83
CA GLY A 9 1.40 12.73 13.28
C GLY A 9 1.61 11.72 12.14
N ALA A 10 0.98 11.92 10.98
CA ALA A 10 1.14 11.03 9.83
C ALA A 10 2.57 11.05 9.26
N ALA A 11 3.22 12.21 9.23
CA ALA A 11 4.62 12.32 8.81
C ALA A 11 5.58 11.64 9.80
N PHE A 12 5.29 11.74 11.11
CA PHE A 12 6.04 11.06 12.16
C PHE A 12 5.95 9.54 12.06
N MET A 13 4.77 8.99 11.73
CA MET A 13 4.58 7.53 11.54
C MET A 13 5.19 7.01 10.22
N ARG A 14 5.16 7.80 9.13
CA ARG A 14 5.71 7.37 7.83
C ARG A 14 7.21 7.10 7.85
N ARG A 15 8.00 7.90 8.59
CA ARG A 15 9.46 7.77 8.61
C ARG A 15 9.96 6.40 9.12
N PRO A 16 9.52 5.90 10.29
CA PRO A 16 9.90 4.57 10.76
C PRO A 16 9.33 3.47 9.86
N ASP A 17 8.12 3.63 9.32
CA ASP A 17 7.52 2.64 8.42
C ASP A 17 8.32 2.46 7.13
N VAL A 18 8.77 3.54 6.49
CA VAL A 18 9.59 3.44 5.27
C VAL A 18 10.87 2.66 5.54
N LYS A 19 11.52 2.89 6.68
CA LYS A 19 12.74 2.15 7.05
C LYS A 19 12.42 0.67 7.30
N ARG A 20 11.38 0.38 8.10
CA ARG A 20 10.96 -0.97 8.46
C ARG A 20 10.53 -1.78 7.24
N LEU A 21 9.68 -1.22 6.38
CA LEU A 21 9.16 -1.89 5.18
C LEU A 21 10.27 -2.16 4.15
N LYS A 22 11.27 -1.28 4.03
CA LYS A 22 12.43 -1.52 3.16
C LYS A 22 13.29 -2.71 3.61
N THR A 23 13.32 -2.99 4.90
CA THR A 23 14.12 -4.08 5.48
C THR A 23 13.36 -5.40 5.62
N GLN A 24 12.04 -5.40 5.44
CA GLN A 24 11.24 -6.62 5.56
C GLN A 24 11.40 -7.49 4.30
N PRO A 25 11.71 -8.79 4.46
CA PRO A 25 11.70 -9.71 3.34
C PRO A 25 10.28 -9.79 2.76
N LYS A 26 10.19 -9.87 1.43
CA LYS A 26 8.91 -10.08 0.75
C LYS A 26 8.45 -11.53 0.98
N PRO A 27 7.15 -11.78 1.18
CA PRO A 27 6.63 -13.14 1.22
C PRO A 27 6.85 -13.84 -0.13
N GLU A 28 7.27 -15.10 -0.08
CA GLU A 28 7.42 -15.96 -1.25
C GLU A 28 6.07 -16.56 -1.68
N GLY A 29 5.93 -16.95 -2.95
CA GLY A 29 4.72 -17.58 -3.47
C GLY A 29 3.50 -16.66 -3.54
N VAL A 30 3.70 -15.34 -3.56
CA VAL A 30 2.62 -14.33 -3.65
C VAL A 30 2.81 -13.45 -4.88
N LYS A 31 1.82 -13.46 -5.77
CA LYS A 31 1.73 -12.55 -6.92
C LYS A 31 1.04 -11.25 -6.49
N ALA A 32 1.66 -10.12 -6.81
CA ALA A 32 1.15 -8.80 -6.49
C ALA A 32 0.77 -8.03 -7.76
N TYR A 33 -0.45 -7.49 -7.78
CA TYR A 33 -0.93 -6.56 -8.80
C TYR A 33 -1.16 -5.23 -8.09
N LYS A 34 -0.55 -4.16 -8.57
CA LYS A 34 -0.49 -2.89 -7.84
C LYS A 34 -1.14 -1.77 -8.60
N ASP A 35 -1.53 -0.75 -7.85
CA ASP A 35 -2.00 0.54 -8.38
C ASP A 35 -3.20 0.40 -9.34
N ILE A 36 -4.06 -0.61 -9.14
CA ILE A 36 -5.22 -0.87 -10.01
C ILE A 36 -6.32 0.13 -9.67
N PRO A 37 -6.74 1.01 -10.60
CA PRO A 37 -7.87 1.90 -10.37
C PRO A 37 -9.17 1.10 -10.30
N TYR A 38 -9.93 1.26 -9.21
CA TYR A 38 -11.30 0.73 -9.11
C TYR A 38 -12.36 1.80 -9.41
N VAL A 39 -11.94 3.06 -9.54
CA VAL A 39 -12.70 4.18 -10.11
C VAL A 39 -11.82 4.89 -11.14
N ASN A 40 -12.37 5.18 -12.31
CA ASN A 40 -11.64 5.86 -13.39
C ASN A 40 -11.68 7.39 -13.24
N ASP A 41 -11.12 7.92 -12.15
CA ASP A 41 -11.12 9.37 -11.86
C ASP A 41 -9.70 9.97 -11.71
N GLY A 42 -8.66 9.16 -11.88
CA GLY A 42 -7.26 9.58 -11.74
C GLY A 42 -6.84 9.85 -10.28
N ASN A 43 -7.71 9.62 -9.30
CA ASN A 43 -7.39 9.79 -7.90
C ASN A 43 -6.56 8.61 -7.39
N ARG A 44 -5.32 8.86 -6.95
CA ARG A 44 -4.44 7.82 -6.40
C ARG A 44 -5.02 7.07 -5.19
N TYR A 45 -5.97 7.67 -4.48
CA TYR A 45 -6.64 7.01 -3.34
C TYR A 45 -7.74 6.04 -3.78
N HIS A 46 -8.07 6.02 -5.07
CA HIS A 46 -8.98 5.07 -5.69
C HIS A 46 -8.24 3.97 -6.47
N GLN A 47 -7.03 3.67 -6.03
CA GLN A 47 -6.24 2.53 -6.47
C GLN A 47 -6.21 1.47 -5.38
N LEU A 48 -6.10 0.20 -5.78
CA LEU A 48 -5.94 -0.92 -4.88
C LEU A 48 -4.79 -1.83 -5.33
N ASP A 49 -4.25 -2.57 -4.36
CA ASP A 49 -3.31 -3.66 -4.59
C ASP A 49 -4.02 -5.00 -4.34
N VAL A 50 -3.79 -5.97 -5.23
CA VAL A 50 -4.26 -7.36 -5.09
C VAL A 50 -3.07 -8.27 -4.86
N TYR A 51 -3.10 -9.03 -3.76
CA TYR A 51 -2.10 -10.04 -3.43
C TYR A 51 -2.77 -11.41 -3.40
N ARG A 52 -2.25 -12.36 -4.18
CA ARG A 52 -2.81 -13.72 -4.28
C ARG A 52 -1.69 -14.77 -4.32
N PRO A 53 -1.95 -16.00 -3.85
CA PRO A 53 -1.00 -17.10 -4.01
C PRO A 53 -0.67 -17.33 -5.49
N GLU A 54 0.61 -17.61 -5.77
CA GLU A 54 1.06 -18.12 -7.06
C GLU A 54 0.46 -19.51 -7.32
N GLY A 55 0.10 -19.79 -8.58
CA GLY A 55 -0.42 -21.11 -8.99
C GLY A 55 -1.91 -21.37 -8.76
N ASN A 56 -2.68 -20.41 -8.21
CA ASN A 56 -4.12 -20.58 -7.97
C ASN A 56 -5.01 -19.82 -8.98
N GLU A 57 -4.54 -19.63 -10.22
CA GLU A 57 -5.07 -18.67 -11.21
C GLU A 57 -6.54 -18.87 -11.63
N GLU A 58 -7.16 -19.99 -11.24
CA GLU A 58 -8.47 -20.46 -11.70
C GLU A 58 -9.65 -20.34 -10.71
N LEU A 59 -9.50 -19.69 -9.54
CA LEU A 59 -10.63 -19.39 -8.65
C LEU A 59 -11.41 -18.14 -9.07
#